data_AF-A0A9P5XX97-F1
#
_entry.id   AF-A0A9P5XX97-F1
#
_cell.length_a   1.000
_cell.length_b   1.000
_cell.length_c   1.000
_cell.angle_alpha   90.00
_cell.angle_beta   90.00
_cell.angle_gamma   90.00
#
_symmetry.space_group_name_H-M   'P 1'
#
loop_
_entity.id
_entity.type
_entity.pdbx_description
1 polymer ?
#
loop_
_entity_poly.entity_id
_entity_poly.type
_entity_poly.pdbx_seq_one_letter_code
_entity_poly.pdbx_strand_id
1 'polypeptide(L)'
;MIIVPSDEVESAKRAEAQAAPKVVNVQSDDPPPSYSPLSQTVAQPPPPPFPVQPGIKPSNFVSISRNNGSVKDRWFLDPGLMIPTSQLLPLPAGETEDRRKNLNIESRNGEIVADVTLAQYNPNREINALDRKRAIIHVKSYNGGITTKVHTPHSPRLPFYLDVLAYNGAVHIYLPRTFHGLLAIKTWNGSTKFSAEASTEITTFSDIDKVHRCFIGDFSEWQDQESWTGDEVTIEAKHGSVKVLYDDEVHDTTKSKGFFGRFFGL
;
A
#
# COMPACT_ATOMS: atom_id res chain seq x y z
N MET A 1 -5.98 -16.77 51.07
CA MET A 1 -6.98 -16.24 52.01
C MET A 1 -6.23 -15.31 52.97
N ILE A 2 -6.50 -13.99 52.96
CA ILE A 2 -7.45 -13.30 53.89
C ILE A 2 -6.74 -13.18 55.28
N ILE A 3 -6.33 -12.03 55.84
CA ILE A 3 -6.78 -10.60 55.79
C ILE A 3 -5.61 -9.60 56.05
N VAL A 4 -5.74 -8.34 55.59
CA VAL A 4 -5.03 -7.14 56.09
C VAL A 4 -5.95 -6.35 57.02
N PRO A 5 -5.49 -5.87 58.20
CA PRO A 5 -6.09 -4.70 58.84
C PRO A 5 -5.15 -3.49 58.80
N SER A 6 -5.75 -2.34 58.49
CA SER A 6 -5.15 -1.00 58.43
C SER A 6 -5.51 -0.16 59.68
N ASP A 7 -5.18 1.13 59.62
CA ASP A 7 -5.72 2.26 60.40
C ASP A 7 -5.12 2.43 61.81
N GLU A 8 -4.28 3.44 62.05
CA GLU A 8 -4.58 4.88 62.25
C GLU A 8 -5.27 5.19 63.60
N VAL A 9 -4.71 6.13 64.37
CA VAL A 9 -5.35 7.41 64.78
C VAL A 9 -4.27 8.36 65.38
N GLU A 10 -4.47 9.65 65.09
CA GLU A 10 -3.76 10.88 65.45
C GLU A 10 -3.46 11.11 66.95
N SER A 11 -2.57 12.08 67.28
CA SER A 11 -3.02 13.44 67.67
C SER A 11 -1.96 14.39 68.31
N ALA A 12 -1.94 15.64 67.79
CA ALA A 12 -1.61 16.92 68.46
C ALA A 12 -0.15 17.15 69.03
N LYS A 13 0.35 18.38 69.32
CA LYS A 13 -0.23 19.74 69.46
C LYS A 13 0.86 20.84 69.45
N ARG A 14 0.46 22.14 69.36
CA ARG A 14 1.25 23.40 69.63
C ARG A 14 2.34 23.79 68.60
N ALA A 15 2.81 25.04 68.43
CA ALA A 15 2.41 26.43 68.79
C ALA A 15 3.49 27.42 68.24
N GLU A 16 3.39 28.76 68.17
CA GLU A 16 2.29 29.75 68.02
C GLU A 16 2.90 31.18 68.03
N ALA A 17 2.76 32.02 66.98
CA ALA A 17 3.22 33.43 66.98
C ALA A 17 2.57 34.32 65.91
N GLN A 18 2.22 35.55 66.29
CA GLN A 18 1.63 36.60 65.43
C GLN A 18 2.67 37.67 65.04
N ALA A 19 2.55 38.25 63.84
CA ALA A 19 2.97 39.64 63.57
C ALA A 19 2.36 40.19 62.26
N ALA A 20 1.54 41.25 62.38
CA ALA A 20 1.37 42.27 61.33
C ALA A 20 2.49 43.34 61.52
N PRO A 21 2.69 44.37 60.66
CA PRO A 21 1.82 44.86 59.57
C PRO A 21 2.55 45.34 58.27
N LYS A 22 1.77 45.65 57.23
CA LYS A 22 1.71 47.00 56.56
C LYS A 22 0.92 46.94 55.25
N VAL A 23 -0.04 47.85 55.11
CA VAL A 23 -0.65 48.20 53.82
C VAL A 23 0.32 49.10 53.07
N VAL A 24 0.70 48.73 51.85
CA VAL A 24 1.37 49.63 50.90
C VAL A 24 0.43 49.81 49.71
N ASN A 25 -0.06 51.03 49.55
CA ASN A 25 -0.87 51.43 48.42
C ASN A 25 0.06 51.74 47.23
N VAL A 26 0.01 50.95 46.16
CA VAL A 26 0.66 51.25 44.88
C VAL A 26 -0.42 51.29 43.81
N GLN A 27 -0.48 52.41 43.10
CA GLN A 27 -1.47 52.74 42.08
C GLN A 27 -0.72 53.01 40.77
N SER A 28 -1.39 52.89 39.61
CA SER A 28 -0.88 53.09 38.23
C SER A 28 0.22 52.11 37.76
N ASP A 29 0.22 51.59 36.52
CA ASP A 29 -0.78 51.63 35.43
C ASP A 29 -0.81 50.25 34.75
N ASP A 30 -2.01 49.73 34.49
CA ASP A 30 -2.21 48.49 33.73
C ASP A 30 -2.69 48.87 32.31
N PRO A 31 -1.93 48.57 31.23
CA PRO A 31 -2.35 48.92 29.88
C PRO A 31 -3.61 48.15 29.48
N PRO A 32 -4.49 48.73 28.63
CA PRO A 32 -5.73 48.07 28.24
C PRO A 32 -5.44 46.73 27.53
N PRO A 33 -6.30 45.71 27.69
CA PRO A 33 -6.09 44.40 27.08
C PRO A 33 -6.02 44.54 25.55
N SER A 34 -4.90 44.08 24.99
CA SER A 34 -4.72 44.02 23.53
C SER A 34 -5.68 42.97 22.97
N TYR A 35 -6.79 43.42 22.41
CA TYR A 35 -7.70 42.60 21.61
C TYR A 35 -7.03 42.19 20.29
N SER A 36 -6.15 41.20 20.36
CA SER A 36 -5.75 40.44 19.18
C SER A 36 -7.02 39.87 18.54
N PRO A 37 -7.32 40.18 17.27
CA PRO A 37 -8.46 39.58 16.62
C PRO A 37 -8.29 38.07 16.65
N LEU A 38 -9.32 37.36 17.10
CA LEU A 38 -9.42 35.91 17.00
C LEU A 38 -9.21 35.55 15.53
N SER A 39 -7.99 35.14 15.20
CA SER A 39 -7.70 34.51 13.93
C SER A 39 -8.53 33.24 13.95
N GLN A 40 -9.64 33.27 13.22
CA GLN A 40 -10.44 32.09 12.98
C GLN A 40 -9.55 31.14 12.21
N THR A 41 -8.89 30.25 12.94
CA THR A 41 -8.30 29.04 12.37
C THR A 41 -9.47 28.22 11.87
N VAL A 42 -9.97 28.58 10.68
CA VAL A 42 -10.86 27.74 9.89
C VAL A 42 -10.11 26.43 9.78
N ALA A 43 -10.56 25.42 10.52
CA ALA A 43 -9.93 24.12 10.54
C ALA A 43 -9.88 23.66 9.09
N GLN A 44 -8.67 23.63 8.51
CA GLN A 44 -8.52 23.07 7.18
C GLN A 44 -9.10 21.65 7.25
N PRO A 45 -9.99 21.27 6.31
CA PRO A 45 -10.38 19.87 6.23
C PRO A 45 -9.09 19.05 6.16
N PRO A 46 -9.01 17.91 6.89
CA PRO A 46 -7.80 17.10 6.88
C PRO A 46 -7.42 16.83 5.42
N PRO A 47 -6.12 16.95 5.07
CA PRO A 47 -5.71 16.76 3.69
C PRO A 47 -6.25 15.40 3.21
N PRO A 48 -6.80 15.33 1.98
CA PRO A 48 -7.32 14.06 1.48
C PRO A 48 -6.19 13.03 1.59
N PRO A 49 -6.46 11.83 2.13
CA PRO A 49 -5.39 10.90 2.54
C PRO A 49 -4.55 10.39 1.36
N PHE A 50 -4.94 10.72 0.13
CA PHE A 50 -4.22 10.44 -1.10
C PHE A 50 -4.29 11.65 -2.04
N PRO A 51 -3.25 11.89 -2.87
CA PRO A 51 -3.42 12.72 -4.04
C PRO A 51 -4.41 12.03 -4.98
N VAL A 52 -5.61 12.59 -5.10
CA VAL A 52 -6.49 12.33 -6.26
C VAL A 52 -5.69 12.76 -7.47
N GLN A 53 -5.05 11.82 -8.17
CA GLN A 53 -4.09 12.13 -9.24
C GLN A 53 -4.80 12.97 -10.32
N PRO A 54 -4.47 14.26 -10.47
CA PRO A 54 -5.30 15.16 -11.28
C PRO A 54 -5.35 14.70 -12.73
N GLY A 55 -6.56 14.43 -13.23
CA GLY A 55 -6.80 14.05 -14.62
C GLY A 55 -6.92 12.54 -14.90
N ILE A 56 -6.69 11.65 -13.93
CA ILE A 56 -6.97 10.21 -14.11
C ILE A 56 -8.43 9.92 -13.74
N LYS A 57 -9.18 9.30 -14.66
CA LYS A 57 -10.58 8.89 -14.42
C LYS A 57 -10.63 7.51 -13.72
N PRO A 58 -11.58 7.29 -12.79
CA PRO A 58 -11.87 5.96 -12.28
C PRO A 58 -12.21 4.99 -13.41
N SER A 59 -11.72 3.76 -13.29
CA SER A 59 -11.88 2.71 -14.29
C SER A 59 -12.03 1.35 -13.63
N ASN A 60 -12.59 0.40 -14.38
CA ASN A 60 -12.75 -1.00 -13.98
C ASN A 60 -12.74 -1.85 -15.24
N PHE A 61 -12.45 -3.16 -15.11
CA PHE A 61 -12.43 -4.12 -16.22
C PHE A 61 -11.59 -3.71 -17.45
N VAL A 62 -10.49 -2.99 -17.21
CA VAL A 62 -9.62 -2.51 -18.29
C VAL A 62 -8.80 -3.66 -18.84
N SER A 63 -8.83 -3.88 -20.16
CA SER A 63 -8.00 -4.90 -20.83
C SER A 63 -7.22 -4.28 -21.99
N ILE A 64 -5.91 -4.46 -21.97
CA ILE A 64 -4.96 -3.93 -22.96
C ILE A 64 -4.07 -5.07 -23.42
N SER A 65 -4.05 -5.35 -24.72
CA SER A 65 -3.13 -6.33 -25.33
C SER A 65 -2.36 -5.70 -26.48
N ARG A 66 -1.04 -5.85 -26.49
CA ARG A 66 -0.13 -5.32 -27.52
C ARG A 66 0.78 -6.43 -28.05
N ASN A 67 0.69 -6.76 -29.34
CA ASN A 67 1.63 -7.71 -29.95
C ASN A 67 3.04 -7.08 -30.12
N ASN A 68 3.11 -5.78 -30.37
CA ASN A 68 4.36 -5.01 -30.39
C ASN A 68 4.12 -3.67 -29.69
N GLY A 69 5.10 -3.19 -28.94
CA GLY A 69 5.05 -1.93 -28.21
C GLY A 69 4.97 -2.14 -26.69
N SER A 70 5.48 -1.14 -25.97
CA SER A 70 5.44 -1.10 -24.51
C SER A 70 4.09 -0.54 -24.03
N VAL A 71 3.65 -0.94 -22.85
CA VAL A 71 2.48 -0.34 -22.17
C VAL A 71 3.00 0.43 -20.97
N LYS A 72 2.90 1.76 -20.99
CA LYS A 72 3.32 2.63 -19.89
C LYS A 72 2.18 3.59 -19.57
N ASP A 73 1.48 3.37 -18.45
CA ASP A 73 0.31 4.18 -18.09
C ASP A 73 0.02 4.13 -16.59
N ARG A 74 -0.94 4.96 -16.15
CA ARG A 74 -1.44 5.04 -14.79
C ARG A 74 -2.94 4.75 -14.74
N TRP A 75 -3.37 3.87 -13.83
CA TRP A 75 -4.77 3.50 -13.65
C TRP A 75 -5.27 3.85 -12.26
N PHE A 76 -6.40 4.55 -12.18
CA PHE A 76 -7.20 4.63 -10.98
C PHE A 76 -8.31 3.57 -11.08
N LEU A 77 -8.20 2.50 -10.30
CA LEU A 77 -9.14 1.38 -10.31
C LEU A 77 -10.18 1.55 -9.20
N ASP A 78 -11.45 1.62 -9.57
CA ASP A 78 -12.59 1.51 -8.65
C ASP A 78 -13.28 0.15 -8.89
N PRO A 79 -13.02 -0.88 -8.06
CA PRO A 79 -13.67 -2.18 -8.20
C PRO A 79 -15.19 -2.14 -8.08
N GLY A 80 -15.74 -1.11 -7.41
CA GLY A 80 -17.18 -0.87 -7.28
C GLY A 80 -17.80 -0.08 -8.42
N LEU A 81 -17.01 0.38 -9.40
CA LEU A 81 -17.52 1.03 -10.61
C LEU A 81 -18.25 0.00 -11.48
N MET A 82 -19.57 0.11 -11.55
CA MET A 82 -20.40 -0.69 -12.43
C MET A 82 -20.15 -0.31 -13.88
N ILE A 83 -19.91 -1.31 -14.73
CA ILE A 83 -19.82 -1.17 -16.18
C ILE A 83 -20.92 -2.05 -16.79
N PRO A 84 -21.76 -1.55 -17.72
CA PRO A 84 -22.79 -2.35 -18.37
C PRO A 84 -22.19 -3.59 -19.05
N THR A 85 -22.83 -4.75 -18.91
CA THR A 85 -22.31 -6.02 -19.45
C THR A 85 -22.07 -5.98 -20.96
N SER A 86 -22.82 -5.15 -21.70
CA SER A 86 -22.64 -4.91 -23.14
C SER A 86 -21.35 -4.15 -23.51
N GLN A 87 -20.68 -3.52 -22.54
CA GLN A 87 -19.38 -2.86 -22.69
C GLN A 87 -18.22 -3.76 -22.23
N LEU A 88 -18.51 -4.87 -21.55
CA LEU A 88 -17.49 -5.81 -21.07
C LEU A 88 -17.02 -6.72 -22.21
N LEU A 89 -15.72 -7.03 -22.23
CA LEU A 89 -15.21 -8.07 -23.12
C LEU A 89 -15.82 -9.44 -22.75
N PRO A 90 -16.08 -10.33 -23.71
CA PRO A 90 -16.44 -11.71 -23.43
C PRO A 90 -15.41 -12.38 -22.51
N LEU A 91 -15.87 -13.20 -21.57
CA LEU A 91 -14.97 -14.02 -20.76
C LEU A 91 -14.34 -15.13 -21.62
N PRO A 92 -13.06 -15.49 -21.38
CA PRO A 92 -12.48 -16.73 -21.87
C PRO A 92 -13.30 -17.95 -21.47
N ALA A 93 -13.24 -19.01 -22.27
CA ALA A 93 -13.96 -20.25 -21.97
C ALA A 93 -13.51 -20.85 -20.62
N GLY A 94 -14.45 -21.03 -19.70
CA GLY A 94 -14.21 -21.53 -18.34
C GLY A 94 -13.82 -20.46 -17.31
N GLU A 95 -13.73 -19.18 -17.69
CA GLU A 95 -13.64 -18.07 -16.73
C GLU A 95 -15.04 -17.62 -16.31
N THR A 96 -15.20 -17.25 -15.05
CA THR A 96 -16.46 -16.84 -14.41
C THR A 96 -16.40 -15.37 -13.99
N GLU A 97 -17.56 -14.72 -13.84
CA GLU A 97 -17.63 -13.27 -13.58
C GLU A 97 -16.99 -12.84 -12.23
N ASP A 98 -16.90 -13.73 -11.24
CA ASP A 98 -16.16 -13.50 -9.98
C ASP A 98 -14.65 -13.42 -10.19
N ARG A 99 -14.10 -14.10 -11.22
CA ARG A 99 -12.67 -14.12 -11.54
C ARG A 99 -12.25 -13.04 -12.55
N ARG A 100 -13.23 -12.34 -13.16
CA ARG A 100 -13.00 -11.30 -14.16
C ARG A 100 -12.06 -10.21 -13.61
N LYS A 101 -10.89 -10.11 -14.23
CA LYS A 101 -9.83 -9.15 -13.91
C LYS A 101 -10.33 -7.70 -13.98
N ASN A 102 -10.06 -6.89 -12.95
CA ASN A 102 -10.30 -5.45 -12.97
C ASN A 102 -9.29 -4.71 -13.88
N LEU A 103 -8.08 -5.26 -14.01
CA LEU A 103 -7.04 -4.80 -14.93
C LEU A 103 -6.31 -6.00 -15.55
N ASN A 104 -6.25 -6.07 -16.88
CA ASN A 104 -5.51 -7.09 -17.63
C ASN A 104 -4.59 -6.41 -18.64
N ILE A 105 -3.27 -6.48 -18.45
CA ILE A 105 -2.28 -5.88 -19.35
C ILE A 105 -1.38 -6.98 -19.91
N GLU A 106 -1.35 -7.11 -21.23
CA GLU A 106 -0.51 -8.07 -21.94
C GLU A 106 0.35 -7.36 -23.00
N SER A 107 1.67 -7.62 -23.01
CA SER A 107 2.54 -7.28 -24.13
C SER A 107 3.35 -8.49 -24.58
N ARG A 108 3.49 -8.66 -25.90
CA ARG A 108 4.35 -9.70 -26.45
C ARG A 108 5.78 -9.20 -26.68
N ASN A 109 5.95 -7.98 -27.19
CA ASN A 109 7.26 -7.38 -27.46
C ASN A 109 7.28 -5.92 -26.99
N GLY A 110 7.61 -5.71 -25.71
CA GLY A 110 7.67 -4.40 -25.06
C GLY A 110 7.66 -4.53 -23.53
N GLU A 111 8.18 -3.51 -22.84
CA GLU A 111 8.07 -3.45 -21.38
C GLU A 111 6.63 -3.10 -20.96
N ILE A 112 6.28 -3.46 -19.73
CA ILE A 112 5.08 -2.94 -19.06
C ILE A 112 5.54 -2.13 -17.86
N VAL A 113 5.11 -0.87 -17.79
CA VAL A 113 5.24 0.00 -16.62
C VAL A 113 3.83 0.37 -16.19
N ALA A 114 3.38 -0.21 -15.09
CA ALA A 114 2.04 -0.04 -14.57
C ALA A 114 2.07 0.60 -13.19
N ASP A 115 1.45 1.76 -13.07
CA ASP A 115 1.22 2.46 -11.80
C ASP A 115 -0.29 2.45 -11.54
N VAL A 116 -0.69 1.71 -10.51
CA VAL A 116 -2.08 1.33 -10.24
C VAL A 116 -2.46 1.85 -8.87
N THR A 117 -3.41 2.79 -8.82
CA THR A 117 -3.98 3.29 -7.58
C THR A 117 -5.38 2.70 -7.38
N LEU A 118 -5.59 1.97 -6.28
CA LEU A 118 -6.91 1.46 -5.91
C LEU A 118 -7.74 2.56 -5.21
N ALA A 119 -9.02 2.65 -5.56
CA ALA A 119 -9.96 3.54 -4.91
C ALA A 119 -10.25 3.11 -3.46
N GLN A 120 -10.74 4.05 -2.65
CA GLN A 120 -11.19 3.77 -1.29
C GLN A 120 -12.42 2.86 -1.31
N TYR A 121 -12.42 1.86 -0.43
CA TYR A 121 -13.54 0.92 -0.33
C TYR A 121 -14.67 1.54 0.49
N ASN A 122 -15.88 1.55 -0.06
CA ASN A 122 -17.07 2.01 0.66
C ASN A 122 -18.00 0.82 0.95
N PRO A 123 -18.05 0.31 2.20
CA PRO A 123 -18.91 -0.83 2.55
C PRO A 123 -20.41 -0.52 2.46
N ASN A 124 -20.79 0.76 2.45
CA ASN A 124 -22.19 1.20 2.35
C ASN A 124 -22.64 1.39 0.89
N ARG A 125 -21.75 1.25 -0.10
CA ARG A 125 -22.12 1.20 -1.52
C ARG A 125 -22.70 -0.18 -1.78
N GLU A 126 -23.94 -0.27 -2.27
CA GLU A 126 -24.56 -1.55 -2.61
C GLU A 126 -23.68 -2.35 -3.61
N ILE A 127 -22.97 -3.37 -3.13
CA ILE A 127 -22.20 -4.30 -3.97
C ILE A 127 -23.15 -5.38 -4.50
N ASN A 128 -24.19 -4.95 -5.22
CA ASN A 128 -25.18 -5.84 -5.81
C ASN A 128 -24.66 -6.40 -7.14
N ALA A 129 -24.01 -7.59 -7.08
CA ALA A 129 -24.12 -8.70 -8.06
C ALA A 129 -23.01 -9.77 -7.95
N LEU A 130 -21.86 -9.45 -7.34
CA LEU A 130 -20.73 -10.39 -7.18
C LEU A 130 -20.04 -10.11 -5.84
N ASP A 131 -19.92 -11.13 -4.98
CA ASP A 131 -19.27 -11.09 -3.66
C ASP A 131 -17.73 -10.93 -3.76
N ARG A 132 -17.29 -9.85 -4.38
CA ARG A 132 -15.88 -9.63 -4.71
C ARG A 132 -15.08 -9.17 -3.52
N LYS A 133 -14.46 -10.14 -2.87
CA LYS A 133 -13.55 -9.98 -1.74
C LYS A 133 -12.25 -9.22 -2.09
N ARG A 134 -11.91 -9.08 -3.38
CA ARG A 134 -10.64 -8.46 -3.83
C ARG A 134 -10.68 -7.85 -5.23
N ALA A 135 -9.80 -6.88 -5.47
CA ALA A 135 -9.48 -6.38 -6.81
C ALA A 135 -8.48 -7.33 -7.50
N ILE A 136 -8.68 -7.67 -8.77
CA ILE A 136 -7.84 -8.60 -9.53
C ILE A 136 -7.07 -7.84 -10.62
N ILE A 137 -5.73 -7.88 -10.55
CA ILE A 137 -4.80 -7.25 -11.49
C ILE A 137 -3.95 -8.36 -12.13
N HIS A 138 -3.89 -8.41 -13.45
CA HIS A 138 -3.05 -9.34 -14.21
C HIS A 138 -2.12 -8.58 -15.14
N VAL A 139 -0.81 -8.87 -15.07
CA VAL A 139 0.22 -8.21 -15.88
C VAL A 139 1.14 -9.25 -16.50
N LYS A 140 1.23 -9.30 -17.83
CA LYS A 140 1.96 -10.35 -18.54
C LYS A 140 2.83 -9.81 -19.67
N SER A 141 4.11 -10.16 -19.67
CA SER A 141 5.02 -9.84 -20.77
C SER A 141 5.75 -11.08 -21.29
N TYR A 142 5.83 -11.23 -22.61
CA TYR A 142 6.67 -12.27 -23.21
C TYR A 142 8.11 -11.79 -23.39
N ASN A 143 8.32 -10.64 -24.03
CA ASN A 143 9.65 -10.06 -24.26
C ASN A 143 9.69 -8.60 -23.81
N GLY A 144 10.07 -8.38 -22.56
CA GLY A 144 10.19 -7.07 -21.94
C GLY A 144 10.06 -7.16 -20.42
N GLY A 145 10.68 -6.21 -19.70
CA GLY A 145 10.53 -6.11 -18.26
C GLY A 145 9.11 -5.74 -17.84
N ILE A 146 8.75 -6.11 -16.60
CA ILE A 146 7.52 -5.67 -15.96
C ILE A 146 7.91 -4.82 -14.74
N THR A 147 7.35 -3.63 -14.64
CA THR A 147 7.36 -2.82 -13.42
C THR A 147 5.92 -2.53 -13.04
N THR A 148 5.47 -3.04 -11.90
CA THR A 148 4.12 -2.81 -11.38
C THR A 148 4.22 -2.14 -10.02
N LYS A 149 3.59 -0.98 -9.89
CA LYS A 149 3.45 -0.23 -8.64
C LYS A 149 1.99 -0.20 -8.24
N VAL A 150 1.71 -0.57 -6.99
CA VAL A 150 0.36 -0.60 -6.44
C VAL A 150 0.29 0.39 -5.27
N HIS A 151 -0.65 1.33 -5.37
CA HIS A 151 -0.99 2.31 -4.35
C HIS A 151 -2.38 1.97 -3.78
N THR A 152 -2.53 1.99 -2.46
CA THR A 152 -3.80 1.65 -1.79
C THR A 152 -4.18 2.66 -0.71
N PRO A 153 -5.47 2.78 -0.38
CA PRO A 153 -5.93 3.55 0.77
C PRO A 153 -5.39 2.97 2.08
N HIS A 154 -5.16 3.79 3.11
CA HIS A 154 -4.77 3.28 4.43
C HIS A 154 -5.87 2.43 5.05
N SER A 155 -7.09 2.98 5.16
CA SER A 155 -8.31 2.26 5.53
C SER A 155 -9.54 3.15 5.27
N PRO A 156 -10.73 2.58 5.01
CA PRO A 156 -10.97 1.23 4.50
C PRO A 156 -10.45 1.04 3.07
N ARG A 157 -9.88 -0.13 2.78
CA ARG A 157 -9.47 -0.56 1.44
C ARG A 157 -10.00 -1.96 1.14
N LEU A 158 -10.13 -2.29 -0.14
CA LEU A 158 -10.36 -3.66 -0.57
C LEU A 158 -9.00 -4.37 -0.69
N PRO A 159 -8.90 -5.67 -0.33
CA PRO A 159 -7.75 -6.48 -0.68
C PRO A 159 -7.53 -6.58 -2.19
N PHE A 160 -6.33 -6.97 -2.62
CA PHE A 160 -6.03 -7.21 -4.04
C PHE A 160 -5.27 -8.50 -4.32
N TYR A 161 -5.54 -9.08 -5.48
CA TYR A 161 -4.77 -10.15 -6.09
C TYR A 161 -4.00 -9.59 -7.28
N LEU A 162 -2.67 -9.68 -7.25
CA LEU A 162 -1.77 -9.28 -8.33
C LEU A 162 -1.07 -10.50 -8.91
N ASP A 163 -1.37 -10.81 -10.17
CA ASP A 163 -0.82 -11.93 -10.92
C ASP A 163 0.12 -11.42 -12.02
N VAL A 164 1.41 -11.81 -11.97
CA VAL A 164 2.46 -11.27 -12.84
C VAL A 164 3.22 -12.39 -13.54
N LEU A 165 3.22 -12.39 -14.87
CA LEU A 165 3.87 -13.44 -15.68
C LEU A 165 4.86 -12.83 -16.69
N ALA A 166 6.16 -13.02 -16.46
CA ALA A 166 7.25 -12.61 -17.34
C ALA A 166 7.95 -13.83 -17.96
N TYR A 167 8.05 -13.90 -19.29
CA TYR A 167 8.88 -14.92 -19.94
C TYR A 167 10.33 -14.45 -20.02
N ASN A 168 10.60 -13.31 -20.66
CA ASN A 168 11.94 -12.74 -20.81
C ASN A 168 11.95 -11.28 -20.35
N GLY A 169 12.57 -11.00 -19.20
CA GLY A 169 12.66 -9.66 -18.62
C GLY A 169 12.67 -9.67 -17.10
N ALA A 170 13.27 -8.64 -16.49
CA ALA A 170 13.20 -8.45 -15.04
C ALA A 170 11.78 -8.01 -14.60
N VAL A 171 11.39 -8.42 -13.40
CA VAL A 171 10.12 -8.04 -12.77
C VAL A 171 10.42 -7.21 -11.53
N HIS A 172 9.87 -5.99 -11.45
CA HIS A 172 9.94 -5.13 -10.27
C HIS A 172 8.51 -4.86 -9.77
N ILE A 173 8.20 -5.32 -8.56
CA ILE A 173 6.92 -5.06 -7.90
C ILE A 173 7.14 -4.10 -6.74
N TYR A 174 6.35 -3.03 -6.72
CA TYR A 174 6.32 -2.03 -5.66
C TYR A 174 4.95 -2.13 -4.98
N LEU A 175 4.92 -2.69 -3.77
CA LEU A 175 3.71 -2.94 -2.99
C LEU A 175 3.45 -1.77 -2.03
N PRO A 176 2.19 -1.46 -1.68
CA PRO A 176 1.91 -0.48 -0.66
C PRO A 176 2.42 -0.96 0.71
N ARG A 177 2.83 -0.06 1.59
CA ARG A 177 3.15 -0.39 3.02
C ARG A 177 2.01 -1.06 3.77
N THR A 178 0.78 -0.88 3.31
CA THR A 178 -0.41 -1.53 3.88
C THR A 178 -0.67 -2.92 3.32
N PHE A 179 0.17 -3.43 2.39
CA PHE A 179 0.11 -4.79 1.89
C PHE A 179 0.32 -5.77 3.04
N HIS A 180 -0.61 -6.70 3.16
CA HIS A 180 -0.57 -7.73 4.18
C HIS A 180 -1.11 -9.02 3.59
N GLY A 181 -0.28 -10.04 3.43
CA GLY A 181 -0.70 -11.27 2.78
C GLY A 181 0.36 -12.08 2.05
N LEU A 182 -0.15 -13.00 1.22
CA LEU A 182 0.62 -14.07 0.59
C LEU A 182 1.40 -13.58 -0.63
N LEU A 183 2.63 -14.08 -0.75
CA LEU A 183 3.52 -13.80 -1.86
C LEU A 183 4.16 -15.10 -2.36
N ALA A 184 3.78 -15.51 -3.57
CA ALA A 184 4.25 -16.72 -4.24
C ALA A 184 5.08 -16.35 -5.48
N ILE A 185 6.40 -16.58 -5.42
CA ILE A 185 7.35 -16.21 -6.46
C ILE A 185 8.00 -17.46 -7.04
N LYS A 186 7.80 -17.69 -8.34
CA LYS A 186 8.41 -18.77 -9.09
C LYS A 186 9.39 -18.21 -10.12
N THR A 187 10.64 -18.65 -10.04
CA THR A 187 11.67 -18.32 -11.04
C THR A 187 12.18 -19.59 -11.72
N TRP A 188 12.62 -19.54 -12.98
CA TRP A 188 13.42 -20.65 -13.55
C TRP A 188 14.88 -20.24 -13.65
N ASN A 189 15.17 -19.23 -14.46
CA ASN A 189 16.50 -18.70 -14.70
C ASN A 189 16.56 -17.26 -14.20
N GLY A 190 16.86 -17.09 -12.92
CA GLY A 190 16.87 -15.79 -12.26
C GLY A 190 17.14 -15.89 -10.76
N SER A 191 16.86 -14.79 -10.07
CA SER A 191 16.93 -14.67 -8.61
C SER A 191 15.80 -13.79 -8.11
N THR A 192 15.23 -14.13 -6.96
CA THR A 192 14.34 -13.25 -6.20
C THR A 192 15.15 -12.36 -5.26
N LYS A 193 14.78 -11.09 -5.13
CA LYS A 193 15.33 -10.16 -4.15
C LYS A 193 14.21 -9.33 -3.53
N PHE A 194 14.32 -9.08 -2.24
CA PHE A 194 13.46 -8.15 -1.52
C PHE A 194 14.24 -6.86 -1.24
N SER A 195 13.55 -5.76 -0.96
CA SER A 195 14.19 -4.60 -0.36
C SER A 195 14.64 -4.91 1.08
N ALA A 196 15.51 -4.06 1.65
CA ALA A 196 15.96 -4.25 3.03
C ALA A 196 14.76 -4.22 4.00
N GLU A 197 13.80 -3.33 3.78
CA GLU A 197 12.64 -3.14 4.64
C GLU A 197 11.63 -4.28 4.44
N ALA A 198 11.27 -4.63 3.20
CA ALA A 198 10.38 -5.76 2.93
C ALA A 198 10.95 -7.09 3.47
N SER A 199 12.28 -7.26 3.45
CA SER A 199 12.93 -8.44 4.05
C SER A 199 12.71 -8.58 5.56
N THR A 200 12.43 -7.49 6.29
CA THR A 200 12.19 -7.53 7.75
C THR A 200 10.76 -7.92 8.12
N GLU A 201 9.81 -7.76 7.20
CA GLU A 201 8.39 -8.10 7.40
C GLU A 201 8.00 -9.46 6.77
N ILE A 202 8.96 -10.16 6.16
CA ILE A 202 8.75 -11.44 5.48
C ILE A 202 8.86 -12.64 6.43
N THR A 203 7.81 -13.45 6.44
CA THR A 203 7.82 -14.83 6.96
C THR A 203 7.85 -15.80 5.79
N THR A 204 8.96 -16.53 5.58
CA THR A 204 9.07 -17.56 4.53
C THR A 204 8.45 -18.88 5.00
N PHE A 205 7.52 -19.43 4.22
CA PHE A 205 6.92 -20.75 4.47
C PHE A 205 7.62 -21.88 3.71
N SER A 206 8.11 -21.62 2.49
CA SER A 206 8.88 -22.59 1.71
C SER A 206 9.76 -21.91 0.66
N ASP A 207 10.98 -22.38 0.47
CA ASP A 207 11.80 -22.09 -0.71
C ASP A 207 12.30 -23.43 -1.27
N ILE A 208 11.57 -23.97 -2.24
CA ILE A 208 11.79 -25.31 -2.81
C ILE A 208 11.60 -25.22 -4.33
N ASP A 209 12.48 -25.86 -5.10
CA ASP A 209 12.40 -25.93 -6.58
C ASP A 209 12.16 -24.57 -7.27
N LYS A 210 12.83 -23.53 -6.77
CA LYS A 210 12.72 -22.12 -7.23
C LYS A 210 11.33 -21.48 -7.04
N VAL A 211 10.49 -22.09 -6.21
CA VAL A 211 9.20 -21.55 -5.74
C VAL A 211 9.40 -21.06 -4.31
N HIS A 212 9.50 -19.75 -4.16
CA HIS A 212 9.54 -19.07 -2.87
C HIS A 212 8.11 -18.68 -2.48
N ARG A 213 7.61 -19.22 -1.35
CA ARG A 213 6.32 -18.85 -0.76
C ARG A 213 6.57 -18.20 0.59
N CYS A 214 6.02 -17.02 0.75
CA CYS A 214 6.17 -16.20 1.95
C CYS A 214 4.90 -15.40 2.22
N PHE A 215 4.86 -14.79 3.38
CA PHE A 215 3.83 -13.84 3.82
C PHE A 215 4.53 -12.54 4.23
N ILE A 216 3.95 -11.39 3.90
CA ILE A 216 4.40 -10.08 4.40
C ILE A 216 3.40 -9.61 5.45
N GLY A 217 3.91 -9.30 6.66
CA GLY A 217 3.11 -8.93 7.82
C GLY A 217 2.84 -10.09 8.78
N ASP A 218 1.81 -9.94 9.63
CA ASP A 218 1.44 -10.93 10.63
C ASP A 218 0.47 -12.00 10.08
N PHE A 219 0.98 -13.21 9.88
CA PHE A 219 0.19 -14.34 9.38
C PHE A 219 -0.77 -14.94 10.43
N SER A 220 -0.84 -14.40 11.65
CA SER A 220 -1.75 -14.90 12.70
C SER A 220 -3.22 -14.90 12.25
N GLU A 221 -3.66 -13.85 11.54
CA GLU A 221 -5.03 -13.71 11.02
C GLU A 221 -5.45 -14.83 10.05
N TRP A 222 -4.49 -15.55 9.45
CA TRP A 222 -4.78 -16.66 8.54
C TRP A 222 -5.07 -17.97 9.28
N GLN A 223 -4.59 -18.16 10.52
CA GLN A 223 -4.69 -19.45 11.22
C GLN A 223 -6.14 -19.89 11.50
N ASP A 224 -7.04 -18.92 11.66
CA ASP A 224 -8.46 -19.15 11.93
C ASP A 224 -9.34 -19.25 10.66
N GLN A 225 -8.76 -19.21 9.44
CA GLN A 225 -9.50 -19.22 8.17
C GLN A 225 -9.19 -20.43 7.27
N GLU A 226 -10.24 -21.09 6.76
CA GLU A 226 -10.14 -22.18 5.78
C GLU A 226 -9.51 -21.74 4.44
N SER A 227 -9.66 -20.47 4.07
CA SER A 227 -9.05 -19.89 2.87
C SER A 227 -8.64 -18.44 3.09
N TRP A 228 -7.47 -18.07 2.56
CA TRP A 228 -6.95 -16.71 2.64
C TRP A 228 -7.82 -15.74 1.80
N THR A 229 -8.17 -14.60 2.38
CA THR A 229 -9.05 -13.59 1.75
C THR A 229 -8.46 -12.18 1.66
N GLY A 230 -7.29 -11.94 2.26
CA GLY A 230 -6.55 -10.68 2.16
C GLY A 230 -5.74 -10.53 0.86
N ASP A 231 -4.64 -9.77 0.91
CA ASP A 231 -3.87 -9.51 -0.30
C ASP A 231 -3.08 -10.75 -0.76
N GLU A 232 -2.91 -10.91 -2.06
CA GLU A 232 -2.16 -12.03 -2.63
C GLU A 232 -1.39 -11.57 -3.87
N VAL A 233 -0.12 -11.96 -3.97
CA VAL A 233 0.76 -11.64 -5.11
C VAL A 233 1.37 -12.93 -5.64
N THR A 234 1.11 -13.23 -6.91
CA THR A 234 1.74 -14.33 -7.64
C THR A 234 2.68 -13.77 -8.70
N ILE A 235 3.92 -14.22 -8.72
CA ILE A 235 4.93 -13.80 -9.70
C ILE A 235 5.55 -15.04 -10.35
N GLU A 236 5.43 -15.17 -11.66
CA GLU A 236 6.08 -16.19 -12.47
C GLU A 236 7.09 -15.55 -13.43
N ALA A 237 8.39 -15.82 -13.28
CA ALA A 237 9.45 -15.27 -14.13
C ALA A 237 10.37 -16.36 -14.71
N LYS A 238 10.34 -16.56 -16.04
CA LYS A 238 11.11 -17.66 -16.68
C LYS A 238 12.58 -17.34 -16.88
N HIS A 239 12.87 -16.17 -17.46
CA HIS A 239 14.22 -15.68 -17.73
C HIS A 239 14.32 -14.22 -17.27
N GLY A 240 14.61 -14.03 -15.98
CA GLY A 240 14.65 -12.72 -15.35
C GLY A 240 14.72 -12.78 -13.83
N SER A 241 15.27 -11.73 -13.22
CA SER A 241 15.22 -11.53 -11.78
C SER A 241 13.92 -10.89 -11.34
N VAL A 242 13.40 -11.32 -10.18
CA VAL A 242 12.27 -10.68 -9.51
C VAL A 242 12.79 -9.79 -8.39
N LYS A 243 12.25 -8.58 -8.27
CA LYS A 243 12.48 -7.69 -7.14
C LYS A 243 11.15 -7.21 -6.56
N VAL A 244 11.00 -7.29 -5.25
CA VAL A 244 9.83 -6.80 -4.52
C VAL A 244 10.29 -5.75 -3.51
N LEU A 245 9.59 -4.61 -3.46
CA LEU A 245 9.90 -3.42 -2.68
C LEU A 245 8.59 -2.78 -2.20
N TYR A 246 8.66 -1.81 -1.30
CA TYR A 246 7.54 -0.90 -1.06
C TYR A 246 7.45 0.25 -2.08
N ASP A 247 6.27 0.85 -2.19
CA ASP A 247 5.90 1.88 -3.17
C ASP A 247 6.43 3.29 -2.85
N ASP A 248 6.81 3.52 -1.59
CA ASP A 248 7.48 4.72 -1.10
C ASP A 248 9.01 4.65 -1.21
N GLU A 249 9.59 3.46 -1.42
CA GLU A 249 11.04 3.29 -1.53
C GLU A 249 11.63 3.99 -2.77
N VAL A 250 12.47 4.99 -2.53
CA VAL A 250 13.26 5.63 -3.59
C VAL A 250 14.37 4.69 -4.03
N HIS A 251 14.30 4.22 -5.28
CA HIS A 251 15.38 3.46 -5.88
C HIS A 251 16.09 4.22 -6.99
N ASP A 252 17.38 4.45 -6.76
CA ASP A 252 18.36 4.97 -7.70
C ASP A 252 18.53 4.00 -8.90
N THR A 253 17.63 4.12 -9.86
CA THR A 253 17.72 3.46 -11.18
C THR A 253 18.85 4.05 -12.06
N THR A 254 19.56 5.06 -11.54
CA THR A 254 20.61 5.83 -12.21
C THR A 254 21.95 5.09 -12.39
N LYS A 255 22.19 3.98 -11.66
CA LYS A 255 23.49 3.27 -11.63
C LYS A 255 23.77 2.30 -12.79
N SER A 256 23.23 2.55 -13.98
CA SER A 256 23.59 1.83 -15.23
C SER A 256 24.42 2.66 -16.24
N LYS A 257 24.60 3.97 -16.01
CA LYS A 257 25.48 4.81 -16.84
C LYS A 257 26.95 4.69 -16.40
N GLY A 258 27.68 3.73 -16.95
CA GLY A 258 29.14 3.72 -16.78
C GLY A 258 29.89 2.51 -17.32
N PHE A 259 30.06 2.38 -18.64
CA PHE A 259 31.11 1.49 -19.22
C PHE A 259 31.74 1.91 -20.56
N PHE A 260 31.36 3.05 -21.16
CA PHE A 260 31.87 3.49 -22.48
C PHE A 260 32.60 4.86 -22.49
N GLY A 261 33.11 5.32 -21.34
CA GLY A 261 33.80 6.61 -21.20
C GLY A 261 35.33 6.54 -21.17
N ARG A 262 35.96 5.51 -21.77
CA ARG A 262 37.40 5.25 -21.58
C ARG A 262 38.18 4.81 -22.84
N PHE A 263 37.90 5.47 -23.96
CA PHE A 263 38.80 5.59 -25.11
C PHE A 263 38.69 7.03 -25.65
N PHE A 264 39.75 7.50 -26.31
CA PHE A 264 40.05 8.91 -26.69
C PHE A 264 40.58 9.77 -25.54
N GLY A 265 41.88 10.02 -25.59
CA GLY A 265 42.70 10.72 -24.60
C GLY A 265 44.18 10.63 -24.99
N LEU A 266 44.47 11.03 -26.23
CA LEU A 266 45.79 11.21 -26.83
C LEU A 266 45.83 12.63 -27.41
#